data_AF-A0A158P7Y4-F1
#
_entry.id   AF-A0A158P7Y4-F1
#
_cell.length_a   1.000
_cell.length_b   1.000
_cell.length_c   1.000
_cell.angle_alpha   90.00
_cell.angle_beta   90.00
_cell.angle_gamma   90.00
#
_symmetry.space_group_name_H-M   'P 1'
#
loop_
_entity.id
_entity.type
_entity.pdbx_description
1 polymer ?
#
loop_
_entity_poly.entity_id
_entity_poly.type
_entity_poly.pdbx_seq_one_letter_code
_entity_poly.pdbx_strand_id
1 'polypeptide(L)'
;MDYEAQQLQEIEALQAIYQEDELELICAQYPDIALRVKLKSGQDGERNSDFQISLLIELPSNYPDVIPRLALEDVDDVLSTGRIQKAVKDEIGILLEEKKKETELKVEEEKEKAEAIERRKFEGIIVTPESFRIWKEKFDNERKALMEKKEKNGFVHGIRAR
;
A
#
# COMPACT_ATOMS: atom_id res chain seq x y z
N MET A 1 16.91 -12.46 -50.86
CA MET A 1 17.41 -12.68 -49.50
C MET A 1 17.64 -14.16 -49.36
N ASP A 2 18.77 -14.58 -48.78
CA ASP A 2 19.02 -15.99 -48.49
C ASP A 2 18.42 -16.31 -47.11
N TYR A 3 17.14 -16.71 -47.09
CA TYR A 3 16.39 -16.93 -45.85
C TYR A 3 16.93 -18.12 -45.06
N GLU A 4 17.39 -19.16 -45.75
CA GLU A 4 17.98 -20.34 -45.13
C GLU A 4 19.24 -19.98 -44.33
N ALA A 5 20.23 -19.33 -44.95
CA ALA A 5 21.45 -18.94 -44.24
C ALA A 5 21.16 -17.98 -43.09
N GLN A 6 20.22 -17.05 -43.26
CA GLN A 6 19.84 -16.12 -42.20
C GLN A 6 19.20 -16.82 -41.00
N GLN A 7 18.28 -17.76 -41.24
CA GLN A 7 17.62 -18.51 -40.17
C GLN A 7 18.60 -19.43 -39.43
N LEU A 8 19.50 -20.09 -40.16
CA LEU A 8 20.53 -20.94 -39.55
C LEU A 8 21.48 -20.13 -38.65
N GLN A 9 21.93 -18.95 -39.11
CA GLN A 9 22.76 -18.06 -38.31
C GLN A 9 22.05 -17.60 -37.02
N GLU A 10 20.73 -17.36 -37.09
CA GLU A 10 19.93 -16.98 -35.92
C GLU A 10 19.83 -18.13 -34.91
N ILE A 11 19.65 -19.38 -35.37
CA ILE A 11 19.65 -20.57 -34.51
C ILE A 11 20.99 -20.72 -33.80
N GLU A 12 22.10 -20.58 -34.52
CA GLU A 12 23.44 -20.63 -33.93
C GLU A 12 23.62 -19.55 -32.85
N ALA A 13 23.13 -18.33 -33.11
CA ALA A 13 23.16 -17.25 -32.12
C ALA A 13 22.31 -17.59 -30.88
N LEU A 14 21.12 -18.17 -31.07
CA LEU A 14 20.26 -18.60 -29.96
C LEU A 14 20.91 -19.72 -29.14
N GLN A 15 21.55 -20.69 -29.78
CA GLN A 15 22.31 -21.75 -29.11
C GLN A 15 23.53 -21.21 -28.35
N ALA A 16 24.04 -20.03 -28.69
CA ALA A 16 25.11 -19.36 -27.95
C ALA A 16 24.60 -18.55 -26.74
N ILE A 17 23.36 -18.06 -26.80
CA ILE A 17 22.72 -17.27 -25.72
C ILE A 17 22.15 -18.20 -24.64
N TYR A 18 21.45 -19.26 -25.06
CA TYR A 18 20.76 -20.18 -24.17
C TYR A 18 21.58 -21.43 -23.92
N GLN A 19 21.54 -21.94 -22.69
CA GLN A 19 22.21 -23.20 -22.35
C GLN A 19 21.49 -24.39 -23.01
N GLU A 20 22.19 -25.54 -23.16
CA GLU A 20 21.62 -26.75 -23.79
C GLU A 20 20.36 -27.30 -23.07
N ASP A 21 20.17 -27.01 -21.78
CA ASP A 21 18.97 -27.40 -21.03
C ASP A 21 17.78 -26.43 -21.25
N GLU A 22 18.08 -25.19 -21.67
CA GLU A 22 17.11 -24.10 -21.82
C GLU A 22 16.57 -23.98 -23.24
N LEU A 23 17.29 -24.47 -24.26
CA LEU A 23 16.85 -24.45 -25.65
C LEU A 23 16.86 -25.85 -26.25
N GLU A 24 15.68 -26.31 -26.69
CA GLU A 24 15.47 -27.58 -27.36
C GLU A 24 15.11 -27.31 -28.82
N LEU A 25 15.91 -27.85 -29.74
CA LEU A 25 15.65 -27.73 -31.17
C LEU A 25 14.79 -28.91 -31.64
N ILE A 26 13.57 -28.60 -32.12
CA ILE A 26 12.59 -29.62 -32.56
C ILE A 26 12.84 -29.99 -34.03
N CYS A 27 13.09 -28.98 -34.88
CA CYS A 27 13.43 -29.16 -36.28
C CYS A 27 14.40 -28.05 -36.73
N ALA A 28 15.54 -28.43 -37.31
CA ALA A 28 16.56 -27.50 -37.83
C ALA A 28 16.54 -27.43 -39.36
N GLN A 29 15.60 -28.12 -40.01
CA GLN A 29 15.61 -28.25 -41.46
C GLN A 29 14.78 -27.13 -42.08
N TYR A 30 15.43 -26.22 -42.81
CA TYR A 30 14.72 -25.25 -43.63
C TYR A 30 13.85 -25.98 -44.67
N PRO A 31 12.60 -25.54 -44.91
CA PRO A 31 11.93 -24.35 -44.35
C PRO A 31 11.13 -24.56 -43.05
N ASP A 32 11.14 -25.75 -42.46
CA ASP A 32 10.26 -26.12 -41.35
C ASP A 32 11.02 -26.06 -40.01
N ILE A 33 11.56 -24.88 -39.67
CA ILE A 33 12.40 -24.72 -38.49
C ILE A 33 11.52 -24.48 -37.25
N ALA A 34 11.72 -25.28 -36.21
CA ALA A 34 10.99 -25.18 -34.96
C ALA A 34 11.92 -25.38 -33.75
N LEU A 35 11.75 -24.54 -32.74
CA LEU A 35 12.55 -24.52 -31.52
C LEU A 35 11.70 -24.22 -30.30
N ARG A 36 12.06 -24.81 -29.16
CA ARG A 36 11.41 -24.64 -27.87
C ARG A 36 12.41 -24.05 -26.89
N VAL A 37 12.04 -22.97 -26.21
CA VAL A 37 12.87 -22.28 -25.23
C VAL A 37 12.19 -22.34 -23.87
N LYS A 38 12.82 -22.94 -22.87
CA LYS A 38 12.38 -22.94 -21.48
C LYS A 38 12.80 -21.64 -20.81
N LEU A 39 11.82 -20.87 -20.36
CA LEU A 39 12.01 -19.57 -19.73
C LEU A 39 11.68 -19.66 -18.24
N LYS A 40 12.58 -19.18 -17.38
CA LYS A 40 12.40 -19.10 -15.92
C LYS A 40 12.14 -17.65 -15.52
N SER A 41 11.19 -17.42 -14.60
CA SER A 41 10.80 -16.07 -14.16
C SER A 41 11.74 -15.45 -13.12
N GLY A 42 12.55 -16.26 -12.44
CA GLY A 42 13.41 -15.83 -11.33
C GLY A 42 14.84 -15.50 -11.80
N GLN A 43 15.35 -14.34 -11.38
CA GLN A 43 16.79 -14.05 -11.35
C GLN A 43 17.23 -14.06 -9.88
N ASP A 44 18.16 -14.96 -9.55
CA ASP A 44 18.97 -15.01 -8.31
C ASP A 44 18.35 -14.29 -7.09
N GLY A 45 17.36 -14.93 -6.47
CA GLY A 45 16.72 -14.43 -5.25
C GLY A 45 15.37 -15.08 -5.04
N GLU A 46 15.23 -15.86 -3.97
CA GLU A 46 14.02 -16.58 -3.56
C GLU A 46 12.80 -15.65 -3.50
N ARG A 47 12.11 -15.47 -4.62
CA ARG A 47 10.73 -15.03 -4.64
C ARG A 47 9.90 -16.29 -4.65
N ASN A 48 8.96 -16.38 -3.72
CA ASN A 48 8.09 -17.55 -3.48
C ASN A 48 7.07 -17.80 -4.61
N SER A 49 7.39 -17.36 -5.84
CA SER A 49 6.53 -17.35 -7.02
C SER A 49 7.32 -17.59 -8.31
N ASP A 50 8.52 -18.18 -8.23
CA ASP A 50 9.25 -18.58 -9.43
C ASP A 50 8.40 -19.55 -10.26
N PHE A 51 8.37 -19.32 -11.56
CA PHE A 51 7.66 -20.14 -12.52
C PHE A 51 8.50 -20.36 -13.77
N GLN A 52 8.21 -21.47 -14.45
CA GLN A 52 8.83 -21.84 -15.70
C GLN A 52 7.75 -22.01 -16.76
N ILE A 53 8.00 -21.51 -17.96
CA ILE A 53 7.15 -21.69 -19.15
C ILE A 53 8.01 -22.12 -20.32
N SER A 54 7.39 -22.77 -21.31
CA SER A 54 8.06 -23.18 -22.55
C SER A 54 7.53 -22.33 -23.70
N LEU A 55 8.40 -21.61 -24.41
CA LEU A 55 8.08 -20.85 -25.61
C LEU A 55 8.42 -21.68 -26.85
N LEU A 56 7.39 -22.08 -27.60
CA LEU A 56 7.52 -22.71 -28.90
C LEU A 56 7.58 -21.65 -30.00
N ILE A 57 8.58 -21.74 -30.87
CA ILE A 57 8.85 -20.82 -31.97
C ILE A 57 8.93 -21.64 -33.26
N GLU A 58 8.10 -21.29 -34.24
CA GLU A 58 8.11 -21.85 -35.58
C GLU A 58 8.51 -20.74 -36.58
N LEU A 59 9.65 -20.90 -37.26
CA LEU A 59 10.13 -19.96 -38.25
C LEU A 59 9.54 -20.31 -39.63
N PRO A 60 8.77 -19.42 -40.27
CA PRO A 60 8.30 -19.65 -41.64
C PRO A 60 9.46 -19.51 -42.65
N SER A 61 9.32 -20.13 -43.83
CA SER A 61 10.28 -20.02 -44.95
C SER A 61 10.66 -18.58 -45.33
N ASN A 62 9.78 -17.63 -45.04
CA ASN A 62 9.92 -16.23 -45.42
C ASN A 62 10.30 -15.34 -44.22
N TYR A 63 10.66 -15.89 -43.06
CA TYR A 63 11.27 -15.09 -41.98
C TYR A 63 12.65 -14.59 -42.45
N PRO A 64 12.95 -13.28 -42.32
CA PRO A 64 12.33 -12.29 -41.43
C PRO A 64 11.13 -11.51 -41.97
N ASP A 65 10.80 -11.59 -43.27
CA ASP A 65 9.68 -10.84 -43.87
C ASP A 65 8.32 -11.21 -43.26
N VAL A 66 8.17 -12.45 -42.78
CA VAL A 66 7.00 -12.93 -42.03
C VAL A 66 7.41 -13.30 -40.61
N ILE A 67 6.71 -12.77 -39.61
CA ILE A 67 6.96 -13.04 -38.19
C ILE A 67 6.79 -14.54 -37.87
N PRO A 68 7.62 -15.12 -36.98
CA PRO A 68 7.46 -16.51 -36.55
C PRO A 68 6.16 -16.72 -35.79
N ARG A 69 5.65 -17.95 -35.84
CA ARG A 69 4.51 -18.36 -35.03
C ARG A 69 5.03 -18.73 -33.64
N LEU A 70 4.48 -18.06 -32.63
CA LEU A 70 4.85 -18.23 -31.23
C LEU A 70 3.70 -18.89 -30.47
N ALA A 71 4.01 -19.87 -29.63
CA ALA A 71 3.06 -20.51 -28.73
C ALA A 71 3.68 -20.73 -27.35
N LEU A 72 2.86 -20.69 -26.30
CA LEU A 72 3.29 -20.98 -24.94
C LEU A 72 2.77 -22.35 -24.53
N GLU A 73 3.66 -23.16 -23.97
CA GLU A 73 3.37 -24.45 -23.36
C GLU A 73 3.68 -24.37 -21.85
N ASP A 74 3.17 -25.35 -21.08
CA ASP A 74 3.37 -25.45 -19.62
C ASP A 74 2.83 -24.26 -18.81
N VAL A 75 1.82 -23.55 -19.35
CA VAL A 75 1.22 -22.37 -18.70
C VAL A 75 0.17 -22.68 -17.64
N ASP A 76 -0.41 -23.89 -17.66
CA ASP A 76 -1.52 -24.28 -16.78
C ASP A 76 -1.15 -24.20 -15.30
N ASP A 77 0.03 -24.71 -14.94
CA ASP A 77 0.50 -24.66 -13.55
C ASP A 77 0.86 -23.24 -13.12
N VAL A 78 1.36 -22.41 -14.04
CA VAL A 78 1.76 -21.02 -13.79
C VAL A 78 0.55 -20.12 -13.54
N LEU A 79 -0.45 -20.22 -14.40
CA LEU A 79 -1.67 -19.39 -14.35
C LEU A 79 -2.80 -20.05 -13.56
N SER A 80 -2.48 -21.09 -12.80
CA SER A 80 -3.46 -21.80 -11.99
C SER A 80 -4.15 -20.86 -10.99
N THR A 81 -5.46 -21.06 -10.84
CA THR A 81 -6.28 -20.26 -9.93
C THR A 81 -5.74 -20.34 -8.49
N GLY A 82 -5.18 -21.49 -8.09
CA GLY A 82 -4.57 -21.66 -6.77
C GLY A 82 -3.36 -20.75 -6.54
N ARG A 83 -2.47 -20.59 -7.52
CA ARG A 83 -1.33 -19.67 -7.41
C ARG A 83 -1.77 -18.22 -7.35
N ILE A 84 -2.72 -17.83 -8.19
CA ILE A 84 -3.30 -16.49 -8.18
C ILE A 84 -3.95 -16.21 -6.81
N GLN A 85 -4.75 -17.14 -6.30
CA GLN A 85 -5.37 -17.00 -4.98
C GLN A 85 -4.34 -16.88 -3.86
N LYS A 86 -3.27 -17.67 -3.89
CA LYS A 86 -2.20 -17.59 -2.89
C LYS A 86 -1.52 -16.23 -2.91
N ALA A 87 -1.11 -15.75 -4.09
CA ALA A 87 -0.45 -14.45 -4.24
C ALA A 87 -1.35 -13.31 -3.72
N VAL A 88 -2.62 -13.32 -4.11
CA VAL A 88 -3.61 -12.33 -3.65
C VAL A 88 -3.84 -12.43 -2.13
N LYS A 89 -3.93 -13.63 -1.58
CA LYS A 89 -4.12 -13.85 -0.14
C LYS A 89 -2.93 -13.38 0.68
N ASP A 90 -1.72 -13.67 0.22
CA ASP A 90 -0.48 -13.24 0.90
C ASP A 90 -0.41 -11.71 0.93
N GLU A 91 -0.70 -11.03 -0.18
CA GLU A 91 -0.72 -9.57 -0.26
C GLU A 91 -1.83 -8.93 0.60
N ILE A 92 -3.04 -9.50 0.56
CA ILE A 92 -4.14 -9.06 1.44
C ILE A 92 -3.76 -9.22 2.91
N GLY A 93 -3.09 -10.31 3.28
CA GLY A 93 -2.65 -10.56 4.66
C GLY A 93 -1.73 -9.48 5.19
N ILE A 94 -0.77 -9.02 4.38
CA ILE A 94 0.14 -7.92 4.71
C ILE A 94 -0.65 -6.63 4.95
N LEU A 95 -1.50 -6.25 3.99
CA LEU A 95 -2.29 -5.02 4.06
C LEU A 95 -3.22 -4.98 5.29
N LEU A 96 -3.81 -6.13 5.65
CA LEU A 96 -4.66 -6.26 6.83
C LEU A 96 -3.87 -6.04 8.12
N GLU A 97 -2.65 -6.58 8.22
CA GLU A 97 -1.82 -6.40 9.40
C GLU A 97 -1.34 -4.95 9.55
N GLU A 98 -0.95 -4.30 8.44
CA GLU A 98 -0.61 -2.87 8.44
C GLU A 98 -1.79 -2.01 8.89
N LYS A 99 -2.99 -2.30 8.38
CA LYS A 99 -4.21 -1.58 8.78
C LYS A 99 -4.57 -1.79 10.24
N LYS A 100 -4.37 -2.99 10.77
CA LYS A 100 -4.59 -3.29 12.18
C LYS A 100 -3.65 -2.46 13.06
N LYS A 101 -2.34 -2.46 12.76
CA LYS A 101 -1.34 -1.66 13.48
C LYS A 101 -1.65 -0.16 13.42
N GLU A 102 -2.03 0.36 12.25
CA GLU A 102 -2.45 1.76 12.10
C GLU A 102 -3.64 2.12 13.00
N THR A 103 -4.59 1.20 13.13
CA THR A 103 -5.77 1.41 13.99
C THR A 103 -5.40 1.39 15.47
N GLU A 104 -4.56 0.46 15.90
CA GLU A 104 -4.08 0.37 17.29
C GLU A 104 -3.30 1.63 17.70
N LEU A 105 -2.43 2.15 16.82
CA LEU A 105 -1.70 3.40 17.05
C LEU A 105 -2.64 4.61 17.19
N LYS A 106 -3.66 4.70 16.34
CA LYS A 106 -4.65 5.78 16.44
C LYS A 106 -5.43 5.75 17.75
N VAL A 107 -5.81 4.57 18.21
CA VAL A 107 -6.52 4.39 19.48
C VAL A 107 -5.64 4.82 20.66
N GLU A 108 -4.36 4.46 20.67
CA GLU A 108 -3.43 4.87 21.73
C GLU A 108 -3.19 6.38 21.71
N GLU A 109 -3.01 6.98 20.53
CA GLU A 109 -2.89 8.44 20.38
C GLU A 109 -4.13 9.19 20.89
N GLU A 110 -5.33 8.69 20.57
CA GLU A 110 -6.58 9.29 21.06
C GLU A 110 -6.71 9.17 22.58
N LYS A 111 -6.30 8.04 23.14
CA LYS A 111 -6.30 7.80 24.59
C LYS A 111 -5.30 8.72 25.30
N GLU A 112 -4.07 8.85 24.80
CA GLU A 112 -3.07 9.75 25.38
C GLU A 112 -3.53 11.21 25.31
N LYS A 113 -4.13 11.63 24.18
CA LYS A 113 -4.73 12.97 24.04
C LYS A 113 -5.86 13.17 25.06
N ALA A 114 -6.73 12.17 25.27
CA ALA A 114 -7.79 12.24 26.27
C ALA A 114 -7.22 12.34 27.69
N GLU A 115 -6.23 11.52 28.05
CA GLU A 115 -5.56 11.56 29.36
C GLU A 115 -4.81 12.88 29.57
N ALA A 116 -4.16 13.43 28.56
CA ALA A 116 -3.49 14.73 28.62
C ALA A 116 -4.50 15.87 28.83
N ILE A 117 -5.66 15.81 28.18
CA ILE A 117 -6.76 16.76 28.39
C ILE A 117 -7.28 16.64 29.83
N GLU A 118 -7.44 15.42 30.37
CA GLU A 118 -7.86 15.23 31.75
C GLU A 118 -6.82 15.71 32.77
N ARG A 119 -5.55 15.34 32.60
CA ARG A 119 -4.45 15.83 33.46
C ARG A 119 -4.40 17.34 33.47
N ARG A 120 -4.55 18.02 32.32
CA ARG A 120 -4.65 19.48 32.26
C ARG A 120 -5.85 20.06 33.02
N LYS A 121 -6.96 19.32 33.19
CA LYS A 121 -8.08 19.74 34.05
C LYS A 121 -7.72 19.64 35.53
N PHE A 122 -6.88 18.69 35.92
CA PHE A 122 -6.46 18.44 37.30
C PHE A 122 -5.20 19.20 37.72
N GLU A 123 -4.30 19.51 36.79
CA GLU A 123 -3.21 20.48 36.94
C GLU A 123 -3.85 21.86 37.12
N GLY A 124 -4.23 22.17 38.36
CA GLY A 124 -4.84 23.45 38.70
C GLY A 124 -4.06 24.63 38.12
N ILE A 125 -4.78 25.66 37.68
CA ILE A 125 -4.16 26.88 37.17
C ILE A 125 -3.35 27.51 38.31
N ILE A 126 -2.02 27.53 38.20
CA ILE A 126 -1.17 28.30 39.11
C ILE A 126 -1.62 29.76 39.04
N VAL A 127 -2.16 30.23 40.15
CA VAL A 127 -2.66 31.60 40.27
C VAL A 127 -1.46 32.53 40.35
N THR A 128 -1.09 33.11 39.21
CA THR A 128 -0.15 34.24 39.16
C THR A 128 -0.85 35.51 39.65
N PRO A 129 -0.11 36.56 40.08
CA PRO A 129 -0.71 37.83 40.49
C PRO A 129 -1.62 38.45 39.42
N GLU A 130 -1.32 38.20 38.14
CA GLU A 130 -2.10 38.67 37.00
C GLU A 130 -3.39 37.86 36.82
N SER A 131 -3.31 36.52 36.86
CA SER A 131 -4.49 35.65 36.85
C SER A 131 -5.41 35.87 38.06
N PHE A 132 -4.83 36.16 39.23
CA PHE A 132 -5.58 36.56 40.42
C PHE A 132 -6.31 37.88 40.22
N ARG A 133 -5.70 38.88 39.57
CA ARG A 133 -6.35 40.17 39.29
C ARG A 133 -7.53 40.01 38.34
N ILE A 134 -7.39 39.19 37.29
CA ILE A 134 -8.50 38.90 36.35
C ILE A 134 -9.64 38.18 37.07
N TRP A 135 -9.33 37.18 37.90
CA TRP A 135 -10.35 36.50 38.69
C TRP A 135 -10.99 37.43 39.72
N LYS A 136 -10.19 38.24 40.42
CA LYS A 136 -10.65 39.18 41.43
C LYS A 136 -11.54 40.27 40.85
N GLU A 137 -11.22 40.78 39.67
CA GLU A 137 -12.07 41.74 38.96
C GLU A 137 -13.44 41.13 38.60
N LYS A 138 -13.46 39.88 38.11
CA LYS A 138 -14.72 39.16 37.87
C LYS A 138 -15.52 38.95 39.17
N PHE A 139 -14.85 38.54 40.24
CA PHE A 139 -15.48 38.32 41.55
C PHE A 139 -16.02 39.62 42.17
N ASP A 140 -15.26 40.73 42.12
CA ASP A 140 -15.69 42.04 42.60
C ASP A 140 -16.89 42.56 41.80
N ASN A 141 -16.88 42.39 40.47
CA ASN A 141 -18.04 42.71 39.62
C ASN A 141 -19.27 41.87 40.00
N GLU A 142 -19.10 40.57 40.26
CA GLU A 142 -20.19 39.68 40.66
C GLU A 142 -20.77 40.07 42.02
N ARG A 143 -19.92 40.43 43.00
CA ARG A 143 -20.34 40.94 44.31
C ARG A 143 -21.04 42.28 44.21
N LYS A 144 -20.54 43.20 43.38
CA LYS A 144 -21.16 44.51 43.15
C LYS A 144 -22.55 44.36 42.54
N ALA A 145 -22.71 43.50 41.53
CA ALA A 145 -24.01 43.20 40.94
C ALA A 145 -24.98 42.58 41.96
N LEU A 146 -24.50 41.74 42.88
CA LEU A 146 -25.31 41.19 43.96
C LEU A 146 -25.76 42.26 44.96
N MET A 147 -24.89 43.20 45.30
CA MET A 147 -25.21 44.32 46.20
C MET A 147 -26.20 45.29 45.55
N GLU A 148 -26.03 45.64 44.28
CA GLU A 148 -27.03 46.43 43.54
C GLU A 148 -28.38 45.74 43.45
N LYS A 149 -28.42 44.40 43.28
CA LYS A 149 -29.67 43.65 43.32
C LYS A 149 -30.29 43.67 44.72
N LYS A 150 -29.49 43.60 45.80
CA LYS A 150 -29.97 43.72 47.18
C LYS A 150 -30.45 45.12 47.54
N GLU A 151 -29.79 46.17 47.06
CA GLU A 151 -30.24 47.56 47.23
C GLU A 151 -31.51 47.83 46.45
N LYS A 152 -31.61 47.37 45.20
CA LYS A 152 -32.85 47.45 44.43
C LYS A 152 -33.96 46.67 45.15
N ASN A 153 -33.71 45.45 45.63
CA ASN A 153 -34.69 44.66 46.39
C ASN A 153 -35.05 45.24 47.77
N GLY A 154 -34.12 45.93 48.45
CA GLY A 154 -34.36 46.63 49.71
C GLY A 154 -35.14 47.93 49.52
N PHE A 155 -34.90 48.63 48.41
CA PHE A 155 -35.60 49.85 48.04
C PHE A 155 -37.07 49.60 47.68
N VAL A 156 -37.39 48.47 47.02
CA VAL A 156 -38.81 48.09 46.79
C VAL A 156 -39.56 47.75 48.09
N HIS A 157 -38.88 47.31 49.16
CA HIS A 157 -39.52 47.07 50.46
C HIS A 157 -39.68 48.36 51.30
N GLY A 158 -38.86 49.39 51.06
CA GLY A 158 -38.94 50.68 51.76
C GLY A 158 -39.97 51.67 51.22
N ILE A 159 -40.48 51.49 49.98
CA ILE A 159 -41.49 52.39 49.38
C ILE A 159 -42.93 52.01 49.79
N ARG A 160 -43.15 50.90 50.52
CA ARG A 160 -44.48 50.51 51.01
C ARG A 160 -44.78 51.01 52.42
N ALA A 161 -44.37 52.23 52.74
CA ALA A 161 -44.77 52.95 53.94
C ALA A 161 -45.09 54.41 53.60
N ARG A 162 -46.25 54.62 52.98
CA ARG A 162 -47.12 55.77 53.23
C ARG A 162 -48.54 55.44 52.81
#